data_AF-A0A397ZRS2-F1
#
_entry.id   AF-A0A397ZRS2-F1
#
_cell.length_a   1.000
_cell.length_b   1.000
_cell.length_c   1.000
_cell.angle_alpha   90.00
_cell.angle_beta   90.00
_cell.angle_gamma   90.00
#
_symmetry.space_group_name_H-M   'P 1'
#
loop_
_entity.id
_entity.type
_entity.pdbx_description
1 polymer ?
#
loop_
_entity_poly.entity_id
_entity_poly.type
_entity_poly.pdbx_seq_one_letter_code
_entity_poly.pdbx_strand_id
1 'polypeptide(L)'
;MKHLHRHEKEVINGFILDPSQTTIAKWIFTHYPETAVHVQSQDLALRTKDMNVLLHIFETLSYKKSCDISEAQLRYVSDNLSYLKRAGFKVEWLRAKFDDVSLNACEARIVKLKEEVKKQEQMVSYLKDMLKYEEAKLKKL
;
A
#
# COMPACT_ATOMS: atom_id res chain seq x y z
N MET A 1 -12.58 -32.30 16.98
CA MET A 1 -12.92 -30.96 16.45
C MET A 1 -11.95 -29.96 17.06
N LYS A 2 -11.18 -29.21 16.25
CA LYS A 2 -10.21 -28.24 16.76
C LYS A 2 -10.98 -27.04 17.32
N HIS A 3 -10.79 -26.73 18.60
CA HIS A 3 -11.33 -25.52 19.22
C HIS A 3 -10.70 -24.30 18.55
N LEU A 4 -11.50 -23.58 17.75
CA LEU A 4 -11.14 -22.27 17.23
C LEU A 4 -11.02 -21.35 18.45
N HIS A 5 -9.79 -21.04 18.86
CA HIS A 5 -9.55 -20.08 19.94
C HIS A 5 -10.00 -18.71 19.43
N ARG A 6 -11.19 -18.29 19.83
CA ARG A 6 -11.61 -16.89 19.70
C ARG A 6 -10.69 -16.12 20.65
N HIS A 7 -9.65 -15.50 20.10
CA HIS A 7 -8.83 -14.56 20.84
C HIS A 7 -9.76 -13.46 21.37
N GLU A 8 -9.77 -13.25 22.69
CA GLU A 8 -10.57 -12.19 23.31
C GLU A 8 -10.09 -10.83 22.79
N LYS A 9 -11.03 -9.96 22.44
CA LYS A 9 -10.68 -8.61 21.98
C LYS A 9 -10.19 -7.76 23.15
N GLU A 10 -9.22 -6.90 22.91
CA GLU A 10 -8.62 -6.04 23.91
C GLU A 10 -9.05 -4.58 23.73
N VAL A 11 -9.25 -3.85 24.83
CA VAL A 11 -9.56 -2.41 24.79
C VAL A 11 -8.29 -1.60 24.98
N ILE A 12 -7.88 -0.86 23.95
CA ILE A 12 -6.69 0.01 23.95
C ILE A 12 -7.12 1.43 23.61
N ASN A 13 -6.86 2.40 24.49
CA ASN A 13 -7.21 3.82 24.28
C ASN A 13 -8.66 4.06 23.81
N GLY A 14 -9.59 3.24 24.30
CA GLY A 14 -11.01 3.31 23.95
C GLY A 14 -11.39 2.66 22.60
N PHE A 15 -10.51 1.83 22.03
CA PHE A 15 -10.76 1.05 20.81
C PHE A 15 -10.75 -0.45 21.14
N ILE A 16 -11.66 -1.23 20.54
CA ILE A 16 -11.68 -2.69 20.69
C ILE A 16 -10.85 -3.30 19.56
N LEU A 17 -9.75 -3.99 19.88
CA LEU A 17 -8.81 -4.52 18.90
C LEU A 17 -8.62 -6.03 19.02
N ASP A 18 -8.24 -6.66 17.91
CA ASP A 18 -7.76 -8.04 17.95
C ASP A 18 -6.35 -8.08 18.60
N PRO A 19 -6.02 -9.10 19.40
CA PRO A 19 -4.73 -9.14 20.12
C PRO A 19 -3.50 -9.06 19.22
N SER A 20 -3.59 -9.53 17.97
CA SER A 20 -2.52 -9.41 16.98
C SER A 20 -2.18 -7.96 16.64
N GLN A 21 -3.12 -7.04 16.85
CA GLN A 21 -2.98 -5.62 16.52
C GLN A 21 -2.62 -4.76 17.73
N THR A 22 -2.80 -5.27 18.96
CA THR A 22 -2.55 -4.53 20.19
C THR A 22 -1.13 -3.95 20.24
N THR A 23 -0.13 -4.74 19.84
CA THR A 23 1.28 -4.29 19.89
C THR A 23 1.51 -3.07 18.99
N ILE A 24 0.95 -3.09 17.77
CA ILE A 24 1.07 -1.99 16.83
C ILE A 24 0.30 -0.77 17.34
N ALA A 25 -0.92 -0.96 17.83
CA ALA A 25 -1.72 0.13 18.39
C ALA A 25 -1.03 0.81 19.57
N LYS A 26 -0.48 0.03 20.51
CA LYS A 26 0.31 0.57 21.64
C LYS A 26 1.50 1.37 21.13
N TRP A 27 2.26 0.83 20.18
CA TRP A 27 3.39 1.54 19.59
C TRP A 27 2.98 2.88 18.95
N ILE A 28 1.89 2.89 18.18
CA ILE A 28 1.35 4.12 17.56
C ILE A 28 1.03 5.15 18.64
N PHE A 29 0.29 4.77 19.67
CA PHE A 29 -0.10 5.73 20.72
C PHE A 29 1.06 6.16 21.62
N THR A 30 2.15 5.38 21.71
CA THR A 30 3.38 5.81 22.38
C THR A 30 4.13 6.87 21.59
N HIS A 31 4.20 6.76 20.26
CA HIS A 31 4.99 7.68 19.42
C HIS A 31 4.18 8.84 18.83
N TYR A 32 2.88 8.64 18.64
CA TYR A 32 1.93 9.57 18.06
C TYR A 32 0.66 9.63 18.94
N PRO A 33 0.77 10.01 20.23
CA PRO A 33 -0.36 10.04 21.16
C PRO A 33 -1.51 10.94 20.68
N GLU A 34 -1.21 11.93 19.85
CA GLU A 34 -2.18 12.86 19.27
C GLU A 34 -3.11 12.24 18.23
N THR A 35 -2.79 11.02 17.75
CA THR A 35 -3.48 10.32 16.64
C THR A 35 -5.00 10.31 16.78
N ALA A 36 -5.54 10.10 17.97
CA ALA A 36 -6.98 9.95 18.19
C ALA A 36 -7.61 11.07 19.05
N VAL A 37 -6.87 12.15 19.34
CA VAL A 37 -7.32 13.18 20.31
C VAL A 37 -8.57 13.95 19.84
N HIS A 38 -8.80 14.05 18.53
CA HIS A 38 -9.96 14.76 17.97
C HIS A 38 -10.96 13.84 17.26
N VAL A 39 -10.92 12.54 17.54
CA VAL A 39 -11.88 11.59 16.96
C VAL A 39 -13.29 12.00 17.35
N GLN A 40 -14.12 12.26 16.35
CA GLN A 40 -15.41 12.92 16.55
C GLN A 40 -16.51 11.97 17.02
N SER A 41 -16.42 10.70 16.64
CA SER A 41 -17.45 9.71 16.94
C SER A 41 -17.33 9.19 18.36
N GLN A 42 -18.47 9.10 19.07
CA GLN A 42 -18.60 8.36 20.32
C GLN A 42 -19.05 6.89 20.11
N ASP A 43 -19.44 6.53 18.88
CA ASP A 43 -19.84 5.16 18.54
C ASP A 43 -18.61 4.25 18.55
N LEU A 44 -18.61 3.28 19.47
CA LEU A 44 -17.50 2.36 19.69
C LEU A 44 -17.23 1.44 18.49
N ALA A 45 -18.27 1.03 17.76
CA ALA A 45 -18.14 0.18 16.58
C ALA A 45 -17.50 0.97 15.43
N LEU A 46 -17.91 2.22 15.22
CA LEU A 46 -17.31 3.10 14.22
C LEU A 46 -15.85 3.40 14.57
N ARG A 47 -15.56 3.77 15.82
CA ARG A 47 -14.18 4.01 16.29
C ARG A 47 -13.28 2.80 16.07
N THR A 48 -13.78 1.61 16.37
CA THR A 48 -13.06 0.34 16.17
C THR A 48 -12.78 0.10 14.69
N LYS A 49 -13.77 0.32 13.81
CA LYS A 49 -13.58 0.21 12.36
C LYS A 49 -12.51 1.17 11.86
N ASP A 50 -12.55 2.43 12.29
CA ASP A 50 -11.59 3.45 11.88
C ASP A 50 -10.17 3.12 12.37
N MET A 51 -10.03 2.60 13.59
CA MET A 51 -8.74 2.15 14.12
C MET A 51 -8.18 0.97 13.31
N ASN A 52 -9.03 0.03 12.89
CA ASN A 52 -8.61 -1.07 12.02
C ASN A 52 -8.13 -0.58 10.65
N VAL A 53 -8.77 0.46 10.10
CA VAL A 53 -8.31 1.11 8.88
C VAL A 53 -6.93 1.76 9.08
N LEU A 54 -6.73 2.49 10.18
CA LEU A 54 -5.44 3.09 10.52
C LEU A 54 -4.33 2.05 10.62
N LEU A 55 -4.58 0.96 11.34
CA LEU A 55 -3.64 -0.15 11.51
C LEU A 55 -3.29 -0.79 10.17
N HIS A 56 -4.28 -1.05 9.31
CA HIS A 56 -4.04 -1.61 7.99
C HIS A 56 -3.19 -0.71 7.09
N ILE A 57 -3.40 0.62 7.16
CA ILE A 57 -2.56 1.59 6.45
C ILE A 57 -1.13 1.51 6.99
N PHE A 58 -0.96 1.53 8.31
CA PHE A 58 0.37 1.46 8.93
C PHE A 58 1.13 0.19 8.51
N GLU A 59 0.48 -0.97 8.56
CA GLU A 59 1.04 -2.24 8.12
C GLU A 59 1.43 -2.21 6.64
N THR A 60 0.54 -1.69 5.79
CA THR A 60 0.80 -1.56 4.35
C THR A 60 2.02 -0.70 4.07
N LEU A 61 2.16 0.45 4.75
CA LEU A 61 3.27 1.38 4.54
C LEU A 61 4.57 0.97 5.22
N SER A 62 4.50 0.16 6.28
CA SER A 62 5.68 -0.19 7.08
C SER A 62 6.25 -1.57 6.77
N TYR A 63 5.43 -2.51 6.31
CA TYR A 63 5.85 -3.90 6.16
C TYR A 63 5.93 -4.37 4.71
N LYS A 64 5.22 -3.72 3.78
CA LYS A 64 5.36 -4.05 2.35
C LYS A 64 6.53 -3.29 1.75
N LYS A 65 7.26 -3.95 0.84
CA LYS A 65 8.22 -3.26 -0.02
C LYS A 65 7.44 -2.34 -0.96
N SER A 66 7.96 -1.14 -1.20
CA SER A 66 7.33 -0.15 -2.09
C SER A 66 7.03 -0.71 -3.49
N CYS A 67 7.92 -1.54 -4.03
CA CYS A 67 7.74 -2.21 -5.33
C CYS A 67 6.57 -3.21 -5.36
N ASP A 68 6.16 -3.75 -4.21
CA ASP A 68 5.11 -4.76 -4.09
C ASP A 68 3.73 -4.13 -3.85
N ILE A 69 3.68 -2.82 -3.57
CA ILE A 69 2.42 -2.10 -3.37
C ILE A 69 1.83 -1.80 -4.74
N SER A 70 0.57 -2.19 -4.96
CA SER A 70 -0.14 -1.93 -6.22
C SER A 70 -0.70 -0.50 -6.28
N GLU A 71 -1.07 -0.04 -7.48
CA GLU A 71 -1.73 1.27 -7.63
C GLU A 71 -3.08 1.31 -6.88
N ALA A 72 -3.83 0.21 -6.92
CA ALA A 72 -5.09 0.08 -6.18
C ALA A 72 -4.86 0.19 -4.66
N GLN A 73 -3.77 -0.38 -4.14
CA GLN A 73 -3.41 -0.25 -2.72
C GLN A 73 -2.98 1.18 -2.37
N LEU A 74 -2.20 1.86 -3.24
CA LEU A 74 -1.84 3.27 -3.02
C LEU A 74 -3.09 4.16 -2.99
N ARG A 75 -4.03 3.93 -3.91
CA ARG A 75 -5.32 4.64 -3.94
C ARG A 75 -6.12 4.38 -2.67
N TYR A 76 -6.27 3.12 -2.29
CA TYR A 76 -6.93 2.73 -1.03
C TYR A 76 -6.31 3.45 0.17
N VAL A 77 -4.99 3.48 0.29
CA VAL A 77 -4.31 4.16 1.40
C VAL A 77 -4.58 5.66 1.37
N SER A 78 -4.44 6.32 0.21
CA SER A 78 -4.68 7.77 0.09
C SER A 78 -6.11 8.16 0.44
N ASP A 79 -7.09 7.40 -0.03
CA ASP A 79 -8.51 7.64 0.22
C ASP A 79 -8.83 7.46 1.71
N ASN A 80 -8.29 6.40 2.33
CA ASN A 80 -8.54 6.12 3.74
C ASN A 80 -7.79 7.08 4.69
N LEU A 81 -6.60 7.58 4.33
CA LEU A 81 -5.96 8.67 5.08
C LEU A 81 -6.84 9.93 5.08
N SER A 82 -7.43 10.27 3.94
CA SER A 82 -8.34 11.41 3.81
C SER A 82 -9.65 11.19 4.58
N TYR A 83 -10.15 9.97 4.60
CA TYR A 83 -11.30 9.57 5.43
C TYR A 83 -10.99 9.70 6.93
N LEU A 84 -9.89 9.12 7.41
CA LEU A 84 -9.51 9.18 8.83
C LEU A 84 -9.28 10.61 9.31
N LYS A 85 -8.66 11.46 8.48
CA LYS A 85 -8.53 12.89 8.76
C LYS A 85 -9.89 13.57 8.97
N ARG A 86 -10.87 13.28 8.11
CA ARG A 86 -12.25 13.80 8.27
C ARG A 86 -12.94 13.25 9.52
N ALA A 87 -12.65 12.02 9.92
CA ALA A 87 -13.12 11.41 11.16
C ALA A 87 -12.44 11.98 12.43
N GLY A 88 -11.46 12.88 12.27
CA GLY A 88 -10.77 13.56 13.36
C GLY A 88 -9.48 12.89 13.83
N PHE A 89 -8.99 11.88 13.12
CA PHE A 89 -7.66 11.33 13.37
C PHE A 89 -6.57 12.29 12.86
N LYS A 90 -5.51 12.46 13.66
CA LYS A 90 -4.28 13.13 13.23
C LYS A 90 -3.36 12.11 12.57
N VAL A 91 -3.38 12.09 11.24
CA VAL A 91 -2.66 11.10 10.40
C VAL A 91 -1.56 11.74 9.56
N GLU A 92 -1.17 12.99 9.85
CA GLU A 92 -0.12 13.73 9.15
C GLU A 92 1.21 12.97 9.14
N TRP A 93 1.56 12.32 10.26
CA TRP A 93 2.77 11.50 10.38
C TRP A 93 2.75 10.30 9.41
N LEU A 94 1.58 9.72 9.18
CA LEU A 94 1.40 8.59 8.27
C LEU A 94 1.29 9.05 6.81
N ARG A 95 0.78 10.27 6.58
CA ARG A 95 0.75 10.89 5.25
C ARG A 95 2.15 11.15 4.71
N ALA A 96 3.05 11.68 5.53
CA ALA A 96 4.45 11.87 5.12
C ALA A 96 5.12 10.55 4.71
N LYS A 97 4.85 9.47 5.46
CA LYS A 97 5.32 8.12 5.10
C LYS A 97 4.70 7.59 3.80
N PHE A 98 3.40 7.84 3.58
CA PHE A 98 2.72 7.47 2.35
C PHE A 98 3.36 8.13 1.12
N ASP A 99 3.67 9.43 1.22
CA ASP A 99 4.23 10.18 0.09
C ASP A 99 5.58 9.58 -0.36
N ASP A 100 6.49 9.27 0.59
CA ASP A 100 7.76 8.58 0.32
C ASP A 100 7.57 7.19 -0.30
N VAL A 101 6.73 6.35 0.31
CA VAL A 101 6.45 4.99 -0.20
C VAL A 101 5.83 5.02 -1.60
N SER A 102 4.94 5.99 -1.85
CA SER A 102 4.28 6.15 -3.15
C SER A 102 5.24 6.56 -4.25
N LEU A 103 6.20 7.45 -3.93
CA LEU A 103 7.25 7.86 -4.86
C LEU A 103 8.15 6.67 -5.20
N ASN A 104 8.64 5.96 -4.18
CA ASN A 104 9.49 4.77 -4.36
C ASN A 104 8.77 3.68 -5.18
N ALA A 105 7.47 3.48 -4.96
CA ALA A 105 6.67 2.52 -5.74
C ALA A 105 6.54 2.95 -7.20
N CYS A 106 6.40 4.25 -7.47
CA CYS A 106 6.35 4.81 -8.82
C CYS A 106 7.69 4.62 -9.54
N GLU A 107 8.80 4.97 -8.88
CA GLU A 107 10.15 4.83 -9.44
C GLU A 107 10.47 3.37 -9.81
N ALA A 108 10.14 2.42 -8.93
CA ALA A 108 10.34 1.00 -9.19
C ALA A 108 9.58 0.52 -10.45
N ARG A 109 8.34 1.02 -10.66
CA ARG A 109 7.55 0.71 -11.86
C ARG A 109 8.15 1.34 -13.11
N ILE A 110 8.64 2.58 -13.02
CA ILE A 110 9.32 3.26 -14.14
C ILE A 110 10.55 2.46 -14.57
N VAL A 111 11.36 1.99 -13.62
CA VAL A 111 12.55 1.16 -13.92
C VAL A 111 12.14 -0.12 -14.66
N LYS A 112 11.13 -0.84 -14.15
CA LYS A 112 10.63 -2.06 -14.79
C LYS A 112 10.12 -1.80 -16.21
N LEU A 113 9.33 -0.74 -16.41
CA LEU A 113 8.82 -0.37 -17.72
C LEU A 113 9.94 0.00 -18.71
N LYS A 114 10.99 0.71 -18.25
CA LYS A 114 12.16 1.02 -19.08
C LYS A 114 12.87 -0.25 -19.55
N GLU A 115 13.01 -1.26 -18.69
CA GLU A 115 13.59 -2.54 -19.07
C GLU A 115 12.73 -3.31 -20.08
N GLU A 116 11.41 -3.29 -19.89
CA GLU A 116 10.45 -3.91 -20.82
C GLU A 116 10.48 -3.24 -22.20
N VAL A 117 10.50 -1.91 -22.24
CA VAL A 117 10.66 -1.13 -23.50
C VAL A 117 11.96 -1.50 -24.20
N LYS A 118 13.08 -1.54 -23.48
CA LYS A 118 14.39 -1.92 -24.06
C LYS A 118 14.37 -3.32 -24.67
N LYS A 119 13.72 -4.29 -24.01
CA LYS A 119 13.56 -5.66 -24.55
C LYS A 119 12.72 -5.67 -25.82
N GLN A 120 11.64 -4.87 -25.85
CA GLN A 120 10.79 -4.75 -27.03
C GLN A 120 11.53 -4.10 -28.20
N GLU A 121 12.33 -3.05 -27.97
CA GLU A 121 13.15 -2.40 -28.99
C GLU A 121 14.14 -3.37 -29.65
N GLN A 122 14.82 -4.19 -28.83
CA GLN A 122 15.73 -5.23 -29.32
C GLN A 122 15.01 -6.26 -30.20
N MET A 123 13.83 -6.71 -29.76
CA MET A 123 13.01 -7.66 -30.53
C MET A 123 12.53 -7.07 -31.85
N VAL A 124 12.09 -5.80 -31.86
CA VAL A 124 11.71 -5.10 -33.09
C VAL A 124 12.89 -4.96 -34.05
N SER A 125 14.09 -4.66 -33.55
CA SER A 125 15.30 -4.61 -34.39
C SER A 125 15.57 -5.96 -35.05
N TYR A 126 15.53 -7.04 -34.26
CA TYR A 126 15.73 -8.40 -34.76
C TYR A 126 14.71 -8.79 -35.85
N LEU A 127 13.42 -8.52 -35.63
CA LEU A 127 12.37 -8.80 -36.61
C LEU A 127 12.56 -7.99 -37.91
N LYS A 128 12.97 -6.72 -37.81
CA LYS A 128 13.27 -5.89 -38.99
C LYS A 128 14.41 -6.45 -39.82
N ASP A 129 15.45 -6.96 -39.18
CA ASP A 129 16.60 -7.53 -39.89
C ASP A 129 16.26 -8.86 -40.54
N MET A 130 15.45 -9.71 -39.89
CA MET A 130 14.91 -10.92 -40.52
C MET A 130 14.02 -10.61 -41.73
N LEU A 131 13.16 -9.60 -41.64
CA LEU A 131 12.31 -9.19 -42.76
C LEU A 131 13.15 -8.79 -43.97
N LYS A 132 14.15 -7.92 -43.79
CA LYS A 132 15.08 -7.52 -44.87
C LYS A 132 15.79 -8.72 -45.49
N TYR A 133 16.19 -9.69 -44.67
CA TYR A 133 16.86 -10.90 -45.14
C TYR A 133 15.95 -11.75 -46.03
N GLU A 134 14.69 -11.96 -45.64
CA GLU A 134 13.72 -12.70 -46.45
C GLU A 134 13.32 -11.94 -47.73
N GLU A 135 13.12 -10.62 -47.66
CA GLU A 135 12.90 -9.78 -48.84
C GLU A 135 14.06 -9.89 -49.85
N ALA A 136 15.30 -9.93 -49.37
CA ALA A 136 16.48 -10.08 -50.21
C ALA A 136 16.59 -11.48 -50.85
N LYS A 137 16.06 -12.53 -50.21
CA LYS A 137 15.97 -13.87 -50.82
C LYS A 137 14.92 -13.92 -51.92
N LEU A 138 13.74 -13.36 -51.68
CA LEU A 138 12.64 -13.36 -52.65
C LEU A 138 13.01 -12.66 -53.95
N LYS A 139 13.83 -11.60 -53.89
CA LYS A 139 14.34 -10.88 -55.08
C LYS A 139 15.34 -11.69 -55.93
N LYS A 140 15.85 -12.81 -55.42
CA LYS A 140 16.83 -13.68 -56.11
C LYS A 140 16.17 -14.91 -56.76
N LEU A 141 14.87 -15.09 -56.58
CA LEU A 141 14.05 -16.09 -57.26
C LEU A 141 13.46 -15.50 -58.53
#